data_AF-A0A183D7R5-F1
#
_entry.id   AF-A0A183D7R5-F1
#
_cell.length_a   1.000
_cell.length_b   1.000
_cell.length_c   1.000
_cell.angle_alpha   90.00
_cell.angle_beta   90.00
_cell.angle_gamma   90.00
#
_symmetry.space_group_name_H-M   'P 1'
#
loop_
_entity.id
_entity.type
_entity.pdbx_description
1 polymer ?
#
loop_
_entity_poly.entity_id
_entity_poly.type
_entity_poly.pdbx_seq_one_letter_code
_entity_poly.pdbx_strand_id
1 'polypeptide(L)'
;MDSLTVNDLVILLNKIGDTALHAASWKGHLDCVKTLLEHGANALVHNNERKQPIDVASDPQIRALIKLSMCRAMEKTEVQNSEYLSESESGSDPESVNDQ
;
A
#
# COMPACT_ATOMS: atom_id res chain seq x y z
N MET A 1 10.25 -17.92 -22.49
CA MET A 1 10.13 -18.36 -21.09
C MET A 1 11.32 -17.80 -20.33
N ASP A 2 11.35 -16.57 -19.85
CA ASP A 2 10.36 -15.51 -19.81
C ASP A 2 11.11 -14.17 -19.92
N SER A 3 10.57 -13.28 -20.76
CA SER A 3 10.79 -11.84 -20.64
C SER A 3 10.33 -11.42 -19.24
N LEU A 4 10.84 -10.28 -18.73
CA LEU A 4 10.53 -9.64 -17.43
C LEU A 4 11.55 -10.04 -16.33
N THR A 5 12.36 -9.18 -15.72
CA THR A 5 12.45 -7.71 -15.70
C THR A 5 13.82 -7.38 -15.10
N VAL A 6 14.76 -6.91 -15.92
CA VAL A 6 16.09 -6.44 -15.45
C VAL A 6 16.01 -5.14 -14.61
N ASN A 7 14.80 -4.67 -14.28
CA ASN A 7 14.52 -3.47 -13.49
C ASN A 7 14.18 -3.75 -12.01
N ASP A 8 14.14 -5.02 -11.56
CA ASP A 8 13.70 -5.39 -10.21
C ASP A 8 14.75 -5.21 -9.09
N LEU A 9 15.92 -4.64 -9.38
CA LEU A 9 16.95 -4.42 -8.36
C LEU A 9 16.59 -3.37 -7.29
N VAL A 10 15.47 -2.65 -7.43
CA VAL A 10 15.01 -1.62 -6.46
C VAL A 10 13.77 -2.05 -5.66
N ILE A 11 13.13 -3.16 -6.02
CA ILE A 11 11.94 -3.68 -5.32
C ILE A 11 12.15 -5.13 -4.91
N LEU A 12 13.07 -5.36 -3.97
CA LEU A 12 13.21 -6.66 -3.31
C LEU A 12 11.97 -6.93 -2.44
N LEU A 13 10.96 -7.54 -3.03
CA LEU A 13 9.74 -7.97 -2.37
C LEU A 13 9.93 -9.39 -1.81
N ASN A 14 9.55 -9.61 -0.56
CA ASN A 14 9.48 -10.96 0.03
C ASN A 14 8.33 -11.76 -0.63
N LYS A 15 8.21 -13.06 -0.33
CA LYS A 15 7.12 -13.97 -0.71
C LYS A 15 5.70 -13.43 -0.41
N ILE A 16 5.59 -12.43 0.45
CA ILE A 16 4.34 -11.75 0.85
C ILE A 16 4.20 -10.33 0.25
N GLY A 17 5.07 -9.92 -0.67
CA GLY A 17 5.04 -8.58 -1.27
C GLY A 17 5.59 -7.47 -0.37
N ASP A 18 6.29 -7.82 0.71
CA ASP A 18 6.86 -6.83 1.63
C ASP A 18 8.15 -6.23 1.07
N THR A 19 8.21 -4.90 1.05
CA THR A 19 9.44 -4.15 0.80
C THR A 19 10.35 -4.13 2.03
N ALA A 20 11.61 -3.70 1.86
CA ALA A 20 12.53 -3.46 2.98
C ALA A 20 11.93 -2.53 4.05
N LEU A 21 11.11 -1.56 3.64
CA LEU A 21 10.44 -0.62 4.56
C LEU A 21 9.34 -1.30 5.39
N HIS A 22 8.59 -2.26 4.82
CA HIS A 22 7.63 -3.08 5.59
C HIS A 22 8.35 -3.86 6.69
N ALA A 23 9.43 -4.56 6.32
CA ALA A 23 10.20 -5.38 7.26
C ALA A 23 10.81 -4.54 8.38
N ALA A 24 11.44 -3.40 8.06
CA ALA A 24 12.02 -2.50 9.06
C ALA A 24 10.95 -1.91 10.00
N SER A 25 9.77 -1.61 9.46
CA SER A 25 8.64 -1.05 10.22
C SER A 25 8.03 -2.07 11.17
N TRP A 26 7.84 -3.31 10.71
CA TRP A 26 7.33 -4.41 11.53
C TRP A 26 8.31 -4.80 12.63
N LYS A 27 9.62 -4.78 12.33
CA LYS A 27 10.67 -5.11 13.30
C LYS A 27 10.92 -4.01 14.35
N GLY A 28 10.42 -2.79 14.15
CA GLY A 28 10.68 -1.69 15.07
C GLY A 28 12.08 -1.07 14.90
N HIS A 29 12.73 -1.26 13.74
CA HIS A 29 14.10 -0.77 13.53
C HIS A 29 14.10 0.67 13.00
N LEU A 30 14.03 1.63 13.92
CA LEU A 30 13.96 3.07 13.61
C LEU A 30 15.10 3.54 12.69
N ASP A 31 16.34 3.14 12.97
CA ASP A 31 17.50 3.56 12.19
C ASP A 31 17.48 3.00 10.76
N CYS A 32 17.01 1.76 10.59
CA CYS A 32 16.80 1.16 9.28
C CYS A 32 15.72 1.92 8.52
N VAL A 33 14.60 2.26 9.17
CA VAL A 33 13.50 3.05 8.55
C VAL A 33 14.01 4.41 8.09
N LYS A 34 14.78 5.13 8.92
CA LYS A 34 15.39 6.42 8.53
C LYS A 34 16.27 6.27 7.31
N THR A 35 17.21 5.32 7.35
CA THR A 35 18.16 5.09 6.27
C THR A 35 17.43 4.77 4.96
N LEU A 36 16.40 3.92 5.02
CA LEU A 36 15.59 3.56 3.86
C LEU A 36 14.84 4.77 3.30
N LEU A 37 14.22 5.58 4.15
CA LEU A 37 13.53 6.81 3.73
C LEU A 37 14.49 7.84 3.13
N GLU A 38 15.70 7.97 3.68
CA GLU A 38 16.77 8.83 3.14
C GLU A 38 17.22 8.38 1.74
N HIS A 39 17.22 7.07 1.48
CA HIS A 39 17.54 6.49 0.18
C HIS A 39 16.35 6.50 -0.81
N GLY A 40 15.24 7.16 -0.46
CA GLY A 40 14.07 7.28 -1.34
C GLY A 40 13.16 6.06 -1.34
N ALA A 41 13.17 5.24 -0.29
CA ALA A 41 12.23 4.14 -0.15
C ALA A 41 10.78 4.65 -0.23
N ASN A 42 9.97 3.98 -1.03
CA ASN A 42 8.58 4.36 -1.22
C ASN A 42 7.71 3.90 -0.03
N ALA A 43 7.23 4.88 0.74
CA ALA A 43 6.34 4.69 1.88
C ALA A 43 4.86 4.43 1.50
N LEU A 44 4.49 4.59 0.23
CA LEU A 44 3.12 4.42 -0.25
C LEU A 44 2.84 3.03 -0.86
N VAL A 45 3.86 2.16 -0.93
CA VAL A 45 3.74 0.81 -1.51
C VAL A 45 2.84 -0.06 -0.66
N HIS A 46 1.96 -0.84 -1.31
CA HIS A 46 1.16 -1.86 -0.65
C HIS A 46 1.79 -3.23 -0.88
N ASN A 47 1.80 -4.07 0.16
CA ASN A 47 2.17 -5.48 0.06
C ASN A 47 1.01 -6.33 -0.47
N ASN A 48 1.20 -7.67 -0.56
CA ASN A 48 0.14 -8.57 -1.06
C ASN A 48 -1.09 -8.64 -0.12
N GLU A 49 -0.95 -8.23 1.13
CA GLU A 49 -2.05 -8.09 2.09
C GLU A 49 -2.77 -6.73 1.98
N ARG A 50 -2.43 -5.91 0.99
CA ARG A 50 -2.93 -4.52 0.83
C ARG A 50 -2.62 -3.61 2.03
N LYS A 51 -1.53 -3.89 2.76
CA LYS A 51 -1.03 -3.06 3.86
C LYS A 51 0.14 -2.21 3.38
N GLN A 52 0.23 -0.99 3.89
CA GLN A 52 1.37 -0.09 3.71
C GLN A 52 2.41 -0.29 4.83
N PRO A 53 3.65 0.22 4.68
CA PRO A 53 4.67 0.15 5.73
C PRO A 53 4.21 0.76 7.07
N ILE A 54 3.37 1.81 7.01
CA ILE A 54 2.79 2.45 8.19
C ILE A 54 1.75 1.57 8.90
N ASP A 55 1.07 0.66 8.19
CA ASP A 55 0.06 -0.23 8.73
C ASP A 55 0.68 -1.42 9.47
N VAL A 56 1.85 -1.87 9.01
CA VAL A 56 2.63 -2.93 9.68
C VAL A 56 3.52 -2.39 10.80
N ALA A 57 3.72 -1.07 10.87
CA ALA A 57 4.50 -0.42 11.90
C ALA A 57 3.82 -0.49 13.27
N SER A 58 4.41 -1.21 14.21
CA SER A 58 3.91 -1.27 15.59
C SER A 58 4.35 -0.08 16.44
N ASP A 59 5.48 0.56 16.09
CA ASP A 59 6.05 1.67 16.85
C ASP A 59 5.49 3.03 16.40
N PRO A 60 4.97 3.87 17.32
CA PRO A 60 4.43 5.19 16.98
C PRO A 60 5.46 6.16 16.40
N GLN A 61 6.74 6.07 16.78
CA GLN A 61 7.82 6.90 16.22
C GLN A 61 8.10 6.53 14.76
N ILE A 62 8.11 5.24 14.45
CA ILE A 62 8.25 4.75 13.07
C ILE A 62 7.07 5.20 12.22
N ARG A 63 5.84 5.06 12.74
CA ARG A 63 4.64 5.57 12.06
C ARG A 63 4.73 7.06 11.78
N ALA A 64 5.21 7.85 12.74
CA ALA A 64 5.39 9.29 12.55
C ALA A 64 6.43 9.62 11.46
N LEU A 65 7.56 8.90 11.41
CA LEU A 65 8.58 9.09 10.37
C LEU A 65 8.05 8.76 8.97
N ILE A 66 7.37 7.61 8.83
CA ILE A 66 6.79 7.18 7.56
C ILE A 66 5.72 8.20 7.14
N LYS A 67 4.84 8.61 8.05
CA LYS A 67 3.83 9.64 7.78
C LYS A 67 4.44 10.96 7.34
N LEU A 68 5.52 11.41 7.99
CA LEU A 68 6.23 12.63 7.61
C LEU A 68 6.83 12.52 6.20
N SER A 69 7.41 11.37 5.87
CA SER A 69 7.92 11.11 4.52
C SER A 69 6.81 11.07 3.46
N MET A 70 5.65 10.50 3.79
CA MET A 70 4.46 10.49 2.93
C MET A 70 3.91 11.90 2.73
N CYS A 71 3.79 12.72 3.77
CA CYS A 71 3.36 14.12 3.64
C CYS A 71 4.26 14.90 2.68
N ARG A 72 5.58 14.62 2.69
CA ARG A 72 6.54 15.23 1.76
C ARG A 72 6.45 14.66 0.34
N ALA A 73 5.98 13.43 0.17
CA ALA A 73 5.79 12.77 -1.12
C ALA A 73 4.40 13.05 -1.76
N MET A 74 3.38 13.31 -0.94
CA MET A 74 1.98 13.50 -1.34
C MET A 74 1.73 14.77 -2.15
N GLU A 75 2.64 15.74 -2.17
CA GLU A 75 2.58 16.85 -3.15
C GLU A 75 2.71 16.37 -4.60
N LYS A 76 3.08 15.10 -4.86
CA LYS A 76 3.27 14.56 -6.21
C LYS A 76 2.25 13.48 -6.62
N THR A 77 1.16 13.25 -5.88
CA THR A 77 0.25 12.13 -6.17
C THR A 77 -1.23 12.49 -6.01
N GLU A 78 -1.66 13.61 -6.61
CA GLU A 78 -3.08 13.96 -6.77
C GLU A 78 -3.67 13.49 -8.12
N VAL A 79 -3.02 12.53 -8.79
CA VAL A 79 -3.53 11.98 -10.05
C VAL A 79 -3.27 10.47 -10.07
N GLN A 80 -4.16 9.69 -9.48
CA GLN A 80 -4.76 8.51 -10.10
C GLN A 80 -5.70 7.74 -9.14
N ASN A 81 -6.85 7.35 -9.70
CA ASN A 81 -7.93 6.50 -9.19
C ASN A 81 -8.86 7.13 -8.12
N SER A 82 -10.06 7.67 -8.37
CA SER A 82 -10.95 7.68 -9.54
C SER A 82 -11.15 6.35 -10.26
N GLU A 83 -11.44 5.27 -9.52
CA GLU A 83 -12.30 4.19 -10.02
C GLU A 83 -12.70 3.27 -8.85
N TYR A 84 -13.60 3.75 -7.99
CA TYR A 84 -14.45 2.83 -7.24
C TYR A 84 -15.67 2.61 -8.12
N LEU A 85 -15.58 1.58 -8.97
CA LEU A 85 -16.72 1.04 -9.70
C LEU A 85 -17.86 0.83 -8.70
N SER A 86 -18.94 1.59 -8.92
CA SER A 86 -20.28 1.15 -8.61
C SER A 86 -20.55 -0.20 -9.29
N GLU A 87 -21.51 -0.94 -8.75
CA GLU A 87 -22.06 -2.20 -9.27
C GLU A 87 -21.40 -3.47 -8.72
N SER A 88 -21.94 -3.90 -7.60
CA SER A 88 -22.54 -5.23 -7.62
C SER A 88 -23.93 -5.10 -7.03
N GLU A 89 -24.91 -5.08 -7.94
CA GLU A 89 -26.30 -5.38 -7.68
C GLU A 89 -26.40 -6.63 -6.81
N SER A 90 -27.10 -6.52 -5.69
CA SER A 90 -27.79 -7.67 -5.13
C SER A 90 -29.25 -7.32 -5.16
N GLY A 91 -29.90 -7.86 -6.21
CA GLY A 91 -31.34 -7.89 -6.34
C GLY A 91 -31.96 -8.42 -5.06
N SER A 92 -32.92 -7.66 -4.56
CA SER A 92 -33.92 -8.14 -3.63
C SER A 92 -35.22 -7.58 -4.19
N ASP A 93 -35.91 -8.43 -4.94
CA ASP A 93 -37.17 -8.17 -5.61
C ASP A 93 -38.19 -7.48 -4.68
N PRO A 94 -38.70 -6.28 -5.02
CA PRO A 94 -39.95 -5.84 -4.45
C PRO A 94 -41.09 -6.53 -5.19
N GLU A 95 -41.58 -7.59 -4.56
CA GLU A 95 -42.99 -7.88 -4.35
C GLU A 95 -44.00 -7.17 -5.29
N SER A 96 -44.76 -8.02 -5.99
CA SER A 96 -46.23 -8.01 -5.97
C SER A 96 -47.01 -7.31 -7.10
N VAL A 97 -47.93 -8.13 -7.64
CA VAL A 97 -49.26 -7.83 -8.19
C VAL A 97 -49.35 -7.26 -9.61
N ASN A 98 -49.78 -8.08 -10.56
CA ASN A 98 -51.14 -7.93 -11.12
C ASN A 98 -51.56 -9.18 -11.93
N ASP A 99 -52.18 -10.13 -11.23
CA ASP A 99 -53.14 -11.04 -11.85
C ASP A 99 -54.49 -10.31 -11.99
N GLN A 100 -55.10 -10.50 -13.17
CA GLN A 100 -56.42 -10.06 -13.68
C GLN A 100 -56.51 -8.68 -14.35
#